data_AF-A0A359GY76-F1
#
_entry.id   AF-A0A359GY76-F1
#
_cell.length_a   1.000
_cell.length_b   1.000
_cell.length_c   1.000
_cell.angle_alpha   90.00
_cell.angle_beta   90.00
_cell.angle_gamma   90.00
#
_symmetry.space_group_name_H-M   'P 1'
#
loop_
_entity.id
_entity.type
_entity.pdbx_description
1 polymer ?
#
loop_
_entity_poly.entity_id
_entity_poly.type
_entity_poly.pdbx_seq_one_letter_code
_entity_poly.pdbx_strand_id
1 'polypeptide(L)'
;PDGTLFAAGHVGPTPNSIFNCLGQGQCEGVSTRVTKVNPESMSADEILNYPSSELFLLGTVAIQVGEEIWVGGIAGADRIARFTVP
;
A
#
# COMPACT_ATOMS: atom_id res chain seq x y z
N PRO A 1 17.82 -8.40 8.17
CA PRO A 1 17.17 -7.11 7.84
C PRO A 1 18.25 -6.06 7.55
N ASP A 2 18.10 -5.29 6.46
CA ASP A 2 19.09 -4.31 5.99
C ASP A 2 18.98 -2.93 6.69
N GLY A 3 18.18 -2.85 7.76
CA GLY A 3 17.95 -1.62 8.53
C GLY A 3 16.89 -0.69 7.94
N THR A 4 16.32 -1.02 6.79
CA THR A 4 15.26 -0.21 6.17
C THR A 4 13.87 -0.53 6.72
N LEU A 5 12.95 0.42 6.56
CA LEU A 5 11.56 0.33 7.01
C LEU A 5 10.61 0.38 5.80
N PHE A 6 9.41 -0.18 5.95
CA PHE A 6 8.34 0.00 4.99
C PHE A 6 7.24 0.89 5.58
N ALA A 7 6.91 1.96 4.88
CA ALA A 7 5.74 2.77 5.17
C ALA A 7 4.65 2.42 4.16
N ALA A 8 3.52 1.91 4.65
CA ALA A 8 2.36 1.57 3.83
C ALA A 8 1.22 2.53 4.09
N GLY A 9 0.48 2.85 3.03
CA GLY A 9 -0.70 3.68 3.13
C GLY A 9 -1.49 3.69 1.84
N HIS A 10 -2.50 4.54 1.82
CA HIS A 10 -3.41 4.70 0.70
C HIS A 10 -3.61 6.18 0.43
N VAL A 11 -3.74 6.52 -0.85
CA VAL A 11 -3.83 7.89 -1.32
C VAL A 11 -4.88 7.96 -2.42
N GLY A 12 -5.55 9.10 -2.53
CA GLY A 12 -6.46 9.39 -3.62
C GLY A 12 -6.35 10.84 -4.08
N PRO A 13 -7.04 11.20 -5.18
CA PRO A 13 -6.93 12.52 -5.79
C PRO A 13 -7.45 13.66 -4.89
N THR A 14 -8.32 13.34 -3.92
CA THR A 14 -8.90 14.31 -2.99
C THR A 14 -8.90 13.76 -1.55
N PRO A 15 -8.99 14.64 -0.52
CA PRO A 15 -9.08 14.20 0.88
C PRO A 15 -10.23 13.21 1.15
N ASN A 16 -11.33 13.30 0.40
CA ASN A 16 -12.50 12.43 0.58
C ASN A 16 -12.43 11.13 -0.21
N SER A 17 -11.42 10.94 -1.07
CA SER A 17 -11.38 9.80 -2.00
C SER A 17 -11.37 8.45 -1.26
N ILE A 18 -10.66 8.39 -0.14
CA ILE A 18 -10.59 7.18 0.68
C ILE A 18 -11.96 6.83 1.27
N PHE A 19 -12.66 7.83 1.82
CA PHE A 19 -13.99 7.63 2.40
C PHE A 19 -15.02 7.25 1.33
N ASN A 20 -14.96 7.85 0.15
CA ASN A 20 -15.83 7.50 -0.97
C ASN A 20 -15.56 6.07 -1.48
N CYS A 21 -14.29 5.66 -1.54
CA CYS A 21 -13.92 4.29 -1.89
C CYS A 21 -14.49 3.29 -0.86
N LEU A 22 -14.30 3.56 0.44
CA LEU A 22 -14.80 2.70 1.53
C LEU A 22 -16.33 2.63 1.62
N GLY A 23 -17.01 3.77 1.45
CA GLY A 23 -18.44 3.88 1.70
C GLY A 23 -19.31 3.70 0.47
N GLN A 24 -18.79 3.97 -0.73
CA GLN A 24 -19.56 4.03 -1.98
C GLN A 24 -18.93 3.21 -3.12
N GLY A 25 -17.79 2.54 -2.88
CA GLY A 25 -17.06 1.81 -3.92
C GLY A 25 -16.42 2.71 -5.00
N GLN A 26 -16.38 4.02 -4.78
CA GLN A 26 -15.82 4.99 -5.72
C GLN A 26 -14.31 5.10 -5.51
N CYS A 27 -13.56 4.17 -6.09
CA CYS A 27 -12.12 4.02 -5.86
C CYS A 27 -11.25 4.52 -7.04
N GLU A 28 -11.83 5.22 -8.01
CA GLU A 28 -11.07 5.77 -9.13
C GLU A 28 -9.95 6.70 -8.63
N GLY A 29 -8.72 6.42 -9.04
CA GLY A 29 -7.54 7.17 -8.62
C GLY A 29 -7.08 6.89 -7.19
N VAL A 30 -7.73 6.00 -6.45
CA VAL A 30 -7.26 5.56 -5.12
C VAL A 30 -6.26 4.43 -5.28
N SER A 31 -5.09 4.55 -4.67
CA SER A 31 -4.06 3.51 -4.69
C SER A 31 -3.46 3.24 -3.32
N THR A 32 -2.98 2.02 -3.15
CA THR A 32 -2.10 1.63 -2.05
C THR A 32 -0.66 1.93 -2.46
N ARG A 33 0.09 2.60 -1.57
CA ARG A 33 1.51 2.88 -1.74
C ARG A 33 2.33 2.23 -0.65
N VAL A 34 3.49 1.71 -1.03
CA VAL A 34 4.54 1.29 -0.10
C VAL A 34 5.82 2.01 -0.45
N THR A 35 6.43 2.59 0.57
CA THR A 35 7.71 3.30 0.46
C THR A 35 8.76 2.56 1.28
N LYS A 36 9.92 2.27 0.69
CA LYS A 36 11.13 1.84 1.40
C LYS A 36 11.80 3.08 1.98
N VAL A 37 11.99 3.10 3.29
CA VAL A 37 12.62 4.22 4.01
C VAL A 37 13.95 3.77 4.55
N ASN A 38 15.02 4.46 4.17
CA ASN A 38 16.33 4.31 4.80
C ASN A 38 16.50 5.44 5.84
N PRO A 39 16.48 5.13 7.15
CA PRO A 39 16.59 6.13 8.20
C PRO A 39 18.00 6.74 8.33
N GLU A 40 19.04 6.06 7.86
CA GLU A 40 20.42 6.58 7.92
C GLU A 40 20.66 7.63 6.83
N SER A 41 20.23 7.33 5.61
CA SER A 41 20.39 8.25 4.48
C SER A 41 19.24 9.25 4.34
N MET A 42 18.18 9.10 5.14
CA MET A 42 16.92 9.85 5.02
C MET A 42 16.28 9.76 3.62
N SER A 43 16.46 8.62 2.93
CA SER A 43 15.84 8.38 1.62
C SER A 43 14.51 7.65 1.76
N ALA A 44 13.61 7.90 0.82
CA ALA A 44 12.27 7.35 0.78
C ALA A 44 11.89 7.06 -0.67
N ASP A 45 11.90 5.78 -1.03
CA ASP A 45 11.64 5.32 -2.41
C ASP A 45 10.29 4.63 -2.49
N GLU A 46 9.39 5.10 -3.36
CA GLU A 46 8.16 4.38 -3.68
C GLU A 46 8.52 3.08 -4.41
N ILE A 47 8.18 1.94 -3.81
CA ILE A 47 8.47 0.60 -4.35
C ILE A 47 7.20 -0.13 -4.78
N LEU A 48 6.03 0.35 -4.35
CA LEU A 48 4.73 -0.16 -4.78
C LEU A 48 3.75 0.99 -4.90
N ASN A 49 2.99 1.00 -5.99
CA ASN A 49 1.83 1.85 -6.19
C ASN A 49 0.77 1.03 -6.94
N TYR A 50 -0.16 0.47 -6.17
CA TYR A 50 -1.15 -0.48 -6.67
C TYR A 50 -2.55 0.12 -6.61
N PRO A 51 -3.28 0.22 -7.74
CA PRO A 51 -4.61 0.79 -7.76
C PRO A 51 -5.59 -0.06 -6.95
N SER A 52 -6.55 0.60 -6.31
CA SER A 52 -7.65 -0.08 -5.63
C SER A 52 -8.45 -0.90 -6.63
N SER A 53 -8.81 -2.12 -6.26
CA SER A 53 -9.59 -3.03 -7.10
C SER A 53 -10.56 -3.84 -6.26
N GLU A 54 -11.43 -4.61 -6.91
CA GLU A 54 -12.34 -5.55 -6.24
C GLU A 54 -11.60 -6.63 -5.43
N LEU A 55 -10.34 -6.94 -5.79
CA LEU A 55 -9.53 -7.97 -5.12
C LEU A 55 -8.71 -7.41 -3.97
N PHE A 56 -8.35 -6.14 -4.01
CA PHE A 56 -7.54 -5.47 -3.01
C PHE A 56 -7.87 -3.99 -3.00
N LEU A 57 -8.64 -3.58 -1.99
CA LEU A 57 -9.20 -2.24 -1.92
C LEU A 57 -8.18 -1.24 -1.40
N LEU A 58 -7.77 -1.35 -0.13
CA LEU A 58 -6.82 -0.42 0.51
C LEU A 58 -5.83 -1.18 1.38
N GLY A 59 -4.54 -0.88 1.24
CA GLY A 59 -3.48 -1.38 2.09
C GLY A 59 -3.10 -0.42 3.21
N THR A 60 -2.73 -0.98 4.36
CA THR A 60 -2.37 -0.22 5.57
C THR A 60 -1.06 -0.66 6.21
N VAL A 61 -0.59 -1.88 5.91
CA VAL A 61 0.63 -2.45 6.49
C VAL A 61 1.41 -3.17 5.39
N ALA A 62 2.74 -3.07 5.40
CA ALA A 62 3.61 -3.81 4.51
C ALA A 62 4.76 -4.47 5.29
N ILE A 63 5.08 -5.70 4.94
CA ILE A 63 6.25 -6.43 5.47
C ILE A 63 7.01 -7.08 4.30
N GLN A 64 8.31 -7.26 4.48
CA GLN A 64 9.13 -8.04 3.55
C GLN A 64 9.14 -9.51 3.95
N VAL A 65 8.90 -10.39 2.97
CA VAL A 65 8.97 -11.85 3.12
C VAL A 65 9.82 -12.39 1.99
N GLY A 66 11.11 -12.65 2.26
CA GLY A 66 12.07 -13.00 1.22
C GLY A 66 12.21 -11.88 0.19
N GLU A 67 11.91 -12.20 -1.07
CA GLU A 67 11.94 -11.27 -2.22
C GLU A 67 10.56 -10.66 -2.53
N GLU A 68 9.58 -10.87 -1.64
CA GLU A 68 8.23 -10.33 -1.79
C GLU A 68 7.93 -9.24 -0.75
N ILE A 69 7.03 -8.34 -1.12
CA ILE A 69 6.33 -7.48 -0.17
C ILE A 69 4.90 -8.00 0.00
N TRP A 70 4.54 -8.21 1.26
CA TRP A 70 3.21 -8.63 1.66
C TRP A 70 2.49 -7.43 2.26
N VAL A 71 1.33 -7.09 1.71
CA VAL A 71 0.53 -5.93 2.11
C VAL A 71 -0.80 -6.38 2.70
N GLY A 72 -1.06 -5.96 3.94
CA GLY A 72 -2.32 -6.18 4.63
C GLY A 72 -3.39 -5.21 4.14
N GLY A 73 -4.54 -5.74 3.73
CA GLY A 73 -5.69 -4.97 3.27
C GLY A 73 -6.71 -4.68 4.37
N ILE A 74 -7.57 -3.69 4.14
CA ILE A 74 -8.77 -3.40 4.94
C ILE A 74 -10.04 -3.43 4.06
N ALA A 75 -11.20 -3.19 4.68
CA ALA A 75 -12.47 -2.96 3.99
C ALA A 75 -12.97 -4.13 3.13
N GLY A 76 -12.96 -5.32 3.73
CA GLY A 76 -13.40 -6.55 3.06
C GLY A 76 -12.29 -7.26 2.29
N ALA A 77 -11.09 -6.70 2.22
CA ALA A 77 -9.90 -7.46 1.84
C ALA A 77 -9.57 -8.46 2.96
N ASP A 78 -10.00 -9.70 2.81
CA ASP A 78 -9.74 -10.86 3.66
C ASP A 78 -8.39 -11.51 3.37
N ARG A 79 -7.54 -10.84 2.57
CA ARG A 79 -6.32 -11.42 1.99
C ARG A 79 -5.11 -10.51 2.15
N ILE A 80 -3.95 -11.15 2.19
CA ILE A 80 -2.65 -10.51 2.07
C ILE A 80 -2.33 -10.42 0.57
N ALA A 81 -2.13 -9.21 0.06
CA ALA A 81 -1.65 -9.01 -1.29
C ALA A 81 -0.13 -9.23 -1.32
N ARG A 82 0.34 -10.04 -2.28
CA ARG A 82 1.77 -10.39 -2.43
C ARG A 82 2.28 -9.76 -3.72
N PHE A 83 3.38 -9.03 -3.60
CA PHE A 83 4.02 -8.34 -4.72
C PHE A 83 5.47 -8.77 -4.79
N THR A 84 5.91 -9.18 -5.97
CA THR A 84 7.34 -9.28 -6.26
C THR A 84 7.86 -7.87 -6.45
N VAL A 85 8.88 -7.49 -5.69
CA VAL A 85 9.58 -6.21 -5.87
C VAL A 85 10.80 -6.45 -6.77
N PRO A 86 11.11 -5.53 -7.69
CA PRO A 86 12.39 -5.56 -8.43
C PRO A 86 13.62 -5.50 -7.51
#